data_AF-A0A2W4CAY0-F1
#
_entry.id   AF-A0A2W4CAY0-F1
#
_cell.length_a   1.000
_cell.length_b   1.000
_cell.length_c   1.000
_cell.angle_alpha   90.00
_cell.angle_beta   90.00
_cell.angle_gamma   90.00
#
_symmetry.space_group_name_H-M   'P 1'
#
loop_
_entity.id
_entity.type
_entity.pdbx_description
1 polymer ?
#
loop_
_entity_poly.entity_id
_entity_poly.type
_entity_poly.pdbx_seq_one_letter_code
_entity_poly.pdbx_strand_id
1 'polypeptide(L)'
;MTSEFSLPLSRRQTLIAGATVSLAMAAPAFAARAKPTDTFKGASPMAEEFVTTKDGVEIYFKDWGPRDAQVIHFHHGWPLSSDDWDNQMLFFLSHGYRVVAHDRRGHGRSSQVSEGNDMDHYAADANAVVEHLDLRNAVHIGHSTGGGEVARYVARYGQPQGRVAKAILVSSVPPIMVKTESNPDGTPIAVFNGYREALAANRAQFYLDVASGPFYGFNRPGAKISQGVIDNWWRQGMEGGAKNHYDGIKAFSETDQTDDLKAFRVPTLVTQGTDDQVVPYKDASLLQHKLIKDSVLKLYDGYPHGMLTVHADVINPDLLAFIKG
;
A
#
# COMPACT_ATOMS: atom_id res chain seq x y z
N MET A 1 -35.12 38.25 35.51
CA MET A 1 -33.98 38.93 36.19
C MET A 1 -33.68 38.17 37.46
N THR A 2 -32.39 37.97 37.74
CA THR A 2 -31.75 37.46 38.98
C THR A 2 -32.14 36.02 39.40
N SER A 3 -31.47 35.01 38.86
CA SER A 3 -30.21 34.39 39.33
C SER A 3 -30.41 33.37 40.46
N GLU A 4 -30.60 32.10 40.09
CA GLU A 4 -30.40 30.97 40.99
C GLU A 4 -29.48 29.95 40.29
N PHE A 5 -28.24 29.89 40.75
CA PHE A 5 -27.34 28.76 40.52
C PHE A 5 -27.29 27.97 41.83
N SER A 6 -27.78 26.73 41.81
CA SER A 6 -27.45 25.76 42.86
C SER A 6 -27.31 24.36 42.26
N LEU A 7 -26.07 23.87 42.26
CA LEU A 7 -25.75 22.44 42.22
C LEU A 7 -25.51 21.99 43.65
N PRO A 8 -26.03 20.82 44.05
CA PRO A 8 -25.38 20.03 45.09
C PRO A 8 -24.99 18.66 44.55
N LEU A 9 -23.69 18.51 44.31
CA LEU A 9 -22.98 17.23 44.38
C LEU A 9 -23.03 16.72 45.82
N SER A 10 -23.31 15.42 45.98
CA SER A 10 -23.54 14.78 47.27
C SER A 10 -22.24 14.49 48.04
N ARG A 11 -22.23 14.99 49.28
CA ARG A 11 -21.58 14.52 50.51
C ARG A 11 -20.97 13.11 50.51
N ARG A 12 -19.63 13.05 50.65
CA ARG A 12 -18.84 12.28 51.64
C ARG A 12 -17.38 12.77 51.53
N GLN A 13 -16.90 13.78 52.29
CA GLN A 13 -16.31 13.69 53.65
C GLN A 13 -15.25 12.56 53.76
N THR A 14 -13.97 12.75 54.16
CA THR A 14 -13.30 13.82 54.93
C THR A 14 -11.75 13.70 54.85
N LEU A 15 -11.12 14.84 55.15
CA LEU A 15 -9.73 15.29 55.34
C LEU A 15 -8.71 14.49 56.22
N ILE A 16 -7.42 14.66 55.83
CA ILE A 16 -6.19 15.04 56.58
C ILE A 16 -5.58 14.09 57.64
N ALA A 17 -4.29 13.78 57.44
CA ALA A 17 -3.22 13.94 58.45
C ALA A 17 -1.84 14.07 57.75
N GLY A 18 -1.09 15.11 58.10
CA GLY A 18 0.26 15.35 57.60
C GLY A 18 1.34 14.75 58.50
N ALA A 19 2.47 14.38 57.91
CA ALA A 19 3.79 14.33 58.55
C ALA A 19 4.86 14.25 57.46
N THR A 20 5.70 15.28 57.37
CA THR A 20 6.97 15.26 56.64
C THR A 20 8.00 14.47 57.45
N VAL A 21 8.51 13.37 56.88
CA VAL A 21 9.77 12.74 57.30
C VAL A 21 10.60 12.51 56.05
N SER A 22 11.74 13.21 55.97
CA SER A 22 12.77 12.97 54.96
C SER A 22 13.61 11.77 55.38
N LEU A 23 13.63 10.71 54.57
CA LEU A 23 14.70 9.71 54.59
C LEU A 23 15.04 9.31 53.15
N ALA A 24 16.27 9.62 52.74
CA ALA A 24 16.87 9.17 51.50
C ALA A 24 16.96 7.63 51.47
N MET A 25 16.53 6.97 50.38
CA MET A 25 17.08 5.68 49.94
C MET A 25 16.82 5.42 48.44
N ALA A 26 17.92 5.04 47.78
CA ALA A 26 18.05 4.28 46.54
C ALA A 26 17.47 4.86 45.24
N ALA A 27 18.38 5.31 44.36
CA ALA A 27 18.13 5.33 42.93
C ALA A 27 17.65 3.94 42.48
N PRO A 28 16.62 3.81 41.64
CA PRO A 28 16.37 2.56 40.96
C PRO A 28 17.56 2.31 40.05
N ALA A 29 18.34 1.29 40.37
CA ALA A 29 19.29 0.70 39.44
C ALA A 29 18.57 0.45 38.12
N PHE A 30 19.20 0.86 37.02
CA PHE A 30 18.82 0.44 35.68
C PHE A 30 18.60 -1.08 35.69
N ALA A 31 17.33 -1.51 35.68
CA ALA A 31 17.00 -2.86 35.28
C ALA A 31 17.30 -2.91 33.78
N ALA A 32 18.55 -3.27 33.44
CA ALA A 32 18.89 -3.69 32.11
C ALA A 32 17.88 -4.77 31.74
N ARG A 33 16.97 -4.44 30.82
CA ARG A 33 15.98 -5.36 30.28
C ARG A 33 16.79 -6.50 29.66
N ALA A 34 16.81 -7.65 30.33
CA ALA A 34 17.37 -8.85 29.74
C ALA A 34 16.66 -9.07 28.41
N LYS A 35 17.40 -8.99 27.30
CA LYS A 35 16.87 -9.41 25.99
C LYS A 35 16.48 -10.88 26.15
N PRO A 36 15.28 -11.31 25.73
CA PRO A 36 14.99 -12.73 25.66
C PRO A 36 15.94 -13.32 24.63
N THR A 37 16.98 -14.02 25.09
CA THR A 37 17.84 -14.86 24.27
C THR A 37 17.23 -16.25 24.23
N ASP A 38 16.10 -16.35 23.52
CA ASP A 38 15.67 -17.60 22.92
C ASP A 38 15.26 -17.27 21.49
N THR A 39 16.27 -17.02 20.65
CA THR A 39 16.10 -17.17 19.22
C THR A 39 15.90 -18.65 18.96
N PHE A 40 14.65 -19.03 18.65
CA PHE A 40 14.37 -20.35 18.07
C PHE A 40 15.38 -20.62 16.95
N LYS A 41 16.19 -21.67 17.08
CA LYS A 41 17.13 -22.08 16.03
C LYS A 41 16.34 -22.35 14.76
N GLY A 42 16.44 -21.44 13.78
CA GLY A 42 15.70 -21.49 12.51
C GLY A 42 14.74 -20.32 12.28
N ALA A 43 14.49 -19.44 13.25
CA ALA A 43 13.69 -18.24 13.02
C ALA A 43 14.53 -17.18 12.29
N SER A 44 14.31 -16.99 10.99
CA SER A 44 14.72 -15.75 10.32
C SER A 44 13.96 -14.60 10.97
N PRO A 45 14.64 -13.51 11.39
CA PRO A 45 13.93 -12.37 11.97
C PRO A 45 12.91 -11.82 10.96
N MET A 46 11.66 -11.68 11.37
CA MET A 46 10.72 -10.79 10.68
C MET A 46 11.21 -9.38 10.97
N ALA A 47 11.80 -8.75 9.96
CA ALA A 47 12.34 -7.41 10.08
C ALA A 47 11.26 -6.41 9.64
N GLU A 48 10.93 -5.49 10.55
CA GLU A 48 10.30 -4.23 10.22
C GLU A 48 11.41 -3.18 10.26
N GLU A 49 11.82 -2.71 9.10
CA GLU A 49 13.04 -1.91 8.95
C GLU A 49 12.78 -0.73 8.03
N PHE A 50 13.71 0.23 8.09
CA PHE A 50 13.73 1.40 7.21
C PHE A 50 14.97 1.34 6.33
N VAL A 51 14.80 1.79 5.08
CA VAL A 51 15.93 2.18 4.23
C VAL A 51 15.88 3.69 4.01
N THR A 52 17.02 4.36 4.13
CA THR A 52 17.16 5.76 3.75
C THR A 52 17.50 5.86 2.26
N THR A 53 16.66 6.55 1.49
CA THR A 53 16.88 6.78 0.06
C THR A 53 18.01 7.80 -0.17
N LYS A 54 18.44 7.96 -1.44
CA LYS A 54 19.49 8.92 -1.80
C LYS A 54 19.12 10.38 -1.51
N ASP A 55 17.83 10.71 -1.57
CA ASP A 55 17.26 12.02 -1.22
C ASP A 55 16.85 12.13 0.26
N GLY A 56 17.20 11.15 1.09
CA GLY A 56 17.05 11.22 2.56
C GLY A 56 15.66 10.83 3.08
N VAL A 57 14.84 10.15 2.29
CA VAL A 57 13.52 9.65 2.70
C VAL A 57 13.69 8.33 3.42
N GLU A 58 13.06 8.17 4.58
CA GLU A 58 12.98 6.86 5.25
C GLU A 58 11.78 6.08 4.70
N ILE A 59 12.07 4.94 4.09
CA ILE A 59 11.09 4.02 3.52
C ILE A 59 10.96 2.82 4.43
N TYR A 60 9.80 2.68 5.05
CA TYR A 60 9.46 1.50 5.85
C TYR A 60 9.21 0.30 4.93
N PHE A 61 9.66 -0.88 5.36
CA PHE A 61 9.31 -2.13 4.72
C PHE A 61 9.18 -3.30 5.70
N LYS A 62 8.35 -4.26 5.31
CA LYS A 62 8.23 -5.60 5.88
C LYS A 62 9.04 -6.56 5.04
N ASP A 63 9.77 -7.47 5.69
CA ASP A 63 10.54 -8.51 5.01
C ASP A 63 10.49 -9.82 5.79
N TRP A 64 9.70 -10.78 5.30
CA TRP A 64 9.39 -12.03 5.97
C TRP A 64 9.80 -13.25 5.13
N GLY A 65 10.17 -14.34 5.80
CA GLY A 65 10.46 -15.63 5.18
C GLY A 65 11.95 -15.95 5.01
N PRO A 66 12.26 -17.13 4.44
CA PRO A 66 13.64 -17.63 4.32
C PRO A 66 14.49 -16.72 3.43
N ARG A 67 15.75 -16.46 3.81
CA ARG A 67 16.63 -15.52 3.09
C ARG A 67 17.08 -16.02 1.73
N ASP A 68 17.05 -17.33 1.52
CA ASP A 68 17.41 -18.06 0.31
C ASP A 68 16.19 -18.41 -0.58
N ALA A 69 14.97 -18.11 -0.13
CA ALA A 69 13.76 -18.31 -0.92
C ALA A 69 13.63 -17.28 -2.05
N GLN A 70 12.88 -17.64 -3.11
CA GLN A 70 12.51 -16.68 -4.14
C GLN A 70 11.67 -15.55 -3.54
N VAL A 71 11.96 -14.31 -3.96
CA VAL A 71 11.35 -13.10 -3.41
C VAL A 71 10.10 -12.72 -4.20
N ILE A 72 9.06 -12.31 -3.47
CA ILE A 72 7.92 -11.56 -4.00
C ILE A 72 7.89 -10.18 -3.32
N HIS A 73 8.01 -9.12 -4.12
CA HIS A 73 7.95 -7.74 -3.66
C HIS A 73 6.60 -7.11 -4.03
N PHE A 74 5.83 -6.73 -3.02
CA PHE A 74 4.50 -6.14 -3.15
C PHE A 74 4.53 -4.61 -3.11
N HIS A 75 3.75 -4.00 -4.00
CA HIS A 75 3.62 -2.55 -4.17
C HIS A 75 2.15 -2.15 -4.01
N HIS A 76 1.81 -1.48 -2.92
CA HIS A 76 0.42 -1.15 -2.56
C HIS A 76 -0.17 -0.01 -3.41
N GLY A 77 -1.51 0.02 -3.48
CA GLY A 77 -2.28 1.09 -4.12
C GLY A 77 -2.38 2.37 -3.29
N TRP A 78 -2.96 3.42 -3.87
CA TRP A 78 -3.25 4.68 -3.18
C TRP A 78 -4.58 4.60 -2.41
N PRO A 79 -4.71 5.21 -1.22
CA PRO A 79 -3.70 5.87 -0.39
C PRO A 79 -3.26 4.94 0.77
N LEU A 80 -2.95 3.68 0.46
CA LEU A 80 -2.80 2.61 1.46
C LEU A 80 -1.36 2.45 1.97
N SER A 81 -1.05 1.33 2.60
CA SER A 81 0.30 0.94 3.01
C SER A 81 0.57 -0.54 2.69
N SER A 82 1.74 -1.03 3.07
CA SER A 82 2.08 -2.47 2.98
C SER A 82 1.18 -3.37 3.84
N ASP A 83 0.32 -2.83 4.70
CA ASP A 83 -0.67 -3.60 5.47
C ASP A 83 -1.81 -4.13 4.61
N ASP A 84 -2.07 -3.56 3.43
CA ASP A 84 -3.10 -4.07 2.51
C ASP A 84 -2.76 -5.45 1.93
N TRP A 85 -1.49 -5.86 2.06
CA TRP A 85 -0.98 -7.13 1.53
C TRP A 85 -0.98 -8.28 2.53
N ASP A 86 -1.52 -8.11 3.74
CA ASP A 86 -1.44 -9.14 4.80
C ASP A 86 -1.89 -10.53 4.31
N ASN A 87 -3.00 -10.61 3.56
CA ASN A 87 -3.51 -11.88 3.04
C ASN A 87 -2.52 -12.54 2.06
N GLN A 88 -2.03 -11.79 1.08
CA GLN A 88 -1.08 -12.28 0.08
C GLN A 88 0.26 -12.64 0.73
N MET A 89 0.79 -11.79 1.61
CA MET A 89 2.07 -12.04 2.28
C MET A 89 2.01 -13.33 3.09
N LEU A 90 0.95 -13.55 3.88
CA LEU A 90 0.76 -14.80 4.62
C LEU A 90 0.60 -16.00 3.68
N PHE A 91 -0.17 -15.86 2.60
CA PHE A 91 -0.37 -16.91 1.62
C PHE A 91 0.95 -17.33 0.97
N PHE A 92 1.73 -16.39 0.43
CA PHE A 92 2.98 -16.70 -0.26
C PHE A 92 4.10 -17.15 0.70
N LEU A 93 4.13 -16.61 1.92
CA LEU A 93 5.01 -17.11 2.97
C LEU A 93 4.73 -18.59 3.27
N SER A 94 3.46 -18.99 3.35
CA SER A 94 3.09 -20.40 3.55
C SER A 94 3.44 -21.32 2.36
N HIS A 95 3.70 -20.74 1.18
CA HIS A 95 4.16 -21.44 -0.02
C HIS A 95 5.69 -21.39 -0.19
N GLY A 96 6.42 -20.93 0.82
CA GLY A 96 7.89 -20.97 0.85
C GLY A 96 8.58 -19.80 0.14
N TYR A 97 7.87 -18.71 -0.16
CA TYR A 97 8.48 -17.49 -0.69
C TYR A 97 8.98 -16.58 0.44
N ARG A 98 9.98 -15.76 0.13
CA ARG A 98 10.30 -14.55 0.89
C ARG A 98 9.38 -13.43 0.41
N VAL A 99 8.70 -12.74 1.30
CA VAL A 99 7.74 -11.70 0.98
C VAL A 99 8.23 -10.35 1.50
N VAL A 100 8.30 -9.37 0.61
CA VAL A 100 8.72 -8.00 0.91
C VAL A 100 7.59 -7.06 0.53
N ALA A 101 7.25 -6.10 1.39
CA ALA A 101 6.28 -5.06 1.06
C ALA A 101 6.73 -3.76 1.70
N HIS A 102 6.73 -2.66 0.96
CA HIS A 102 7.18 -1.36 1.47
C HIS A 102 6.05 -0.35 1.46
N ASP A 103 6.15 0.64 2.34
CA ASP A 103 5.26 1.79 2.34
C ASP A 103 5.86 2.86 1.43
N ARG A 104 5.10 3.31 0.43
CA ARG A 104 5.50 4.42 -0.44
C ARG A 104 5.82 5.66 0.37
N ARG A 105 6.71 6.55 -0.11
CA ARG A 105 6.97 7.84 0.55
C ARG A 105 5.68 8.56 0.92
N GLY A 106 5.60 9.04 2.15
CA GLY A 106 4.43 9.69 2.73
C GLY A 106 3.18 8.82 2.90
N HIS A 107 3.29 7.50 2.79
CA HIS A 107 2.22 6.55 3.09
C HIS A 107 2.61 5.70 4.29
N GLY A 108 1.61 5.22 5.04
CA GLY A 108 1.83 4.39 6.23
C GLY A 108 2.89 4.96 7.16
N ARG A 109 3.98 4.22 7.34
CA ARG A 109 5.08 4.52 8.27
C ARG A 109 6.26 5.25 7.62
N SER A 110 6.28 5.39 6.30
CA SER A 110 7.37 6.08 5.58
C SER A 110 7.31 7.60 5.79
N SER A 111 8.45 8.28 5.64
CA SER A 111 8.55 9.73 5.90
C SER A 111 7.52 10.54 5.10
N GLN A 112 6.83 11.47 5.76
CA GLN A 112 5.92 12.43 5.13
C GLN A 112 6.70 13.59 4.51
N VAL A 113 7.21 13.38 3.30
CA VAL A 113 8.03 14.35 2.57
C VAL A 113 7.18 15.34 1.77
N SER A 114 7.64 16.59 1.63
CA SER A 114 6.88 17.61 0.91
C SER A 114 6.91 17.45 -0.60
N GLU A 115 7.98 16.91 -1.18
CA GLU A 115 8.20 16.86 -2.64
C GLU A 115 8.50 15.44 -3.15
N GLY A 116 8.57 15.30 -4.47
CA GLY A 116 8.87 14.02 -5.13
C GLY A 116 7.71 13.01 -5.05
N ASN A 117 6.47 13.48 -4.95
CA ASN A 117 5.28 12.62 -4.99
C ASN A 117 4.90 12.30 -6.45
N ASP A 118 5.77 11.58 -7.15
CA ASP A 118 5.63 11.20 -8.55
C ASP A 118 6.18 9.79 -8.81
N MET A 119 5.83 9.21 -9.98
CA MET A 119 6.19 7.83 -10.31
C MET A 119 7.70 7.59 -10.41
N ASP A 120 8.51 8.61 -10.75
CA ASP A 120 9.96 8.46 -10.84
C ASP A 120 10.59 8.27 -9.47
N HIS A 121 10.18 9.09 -8.51
CA HIS A 121 10.59 8.94 -7.12
C HIS A 121 10.06 7.65 -6.50
N TYR A 122 8.80 7.27 -6.76
CA TYR A 122 8.25 6.01 -6.26
C TYR A 122 9.05 4.79 -6.74
N ALA A 123 9.44 4.77 -8.02
CA ALA A 123 10.30 3.71 -8.56
C ALA A 123 11.73 3.75 -7.99
N ALA A 124 12.28 4.94 -7.74
CA ALA A 124 13.59 5.10 -7.11
C ALA A 124 13.59 4.61 -5.65
N ASP A 125 12.51 4.84 -4.90
CA ASP A 125 12.31 4.36 -3.54
C ASP A 125 12.21 2.83 -3.50
N ALA A 126 11.41 2.25 -4.40
CA ALA A 126 11.34 0.80 -4.57
C ALA A 126 12.72 0.20 -4.92
N ASN A 127 13.49 0.87 -5.78
CA ASN A 127 14.87 0.47 -6.07
C ASN A 127 15.78 0.55 -4.83
N ALA A 128 15.61 1.55 -3.96
CA ALA A 128 16.39 1.65 -2.72
C ALA A 128 16.13 0.45 -1.80
N VAL A 129 14.87 0.01 -1.64
CA VAL A 129 14.53 -1.22 -0.90
C VAL A 129 15.16 -2.44 -1.55
N VAL A 130 15.06 -2.57 -2.87
CA VAL A 130 15.63 -3.68 -3.63
C VAL A 130 17.15 -3.74 -3.50
N GLU A 131 17.84 -2.61 -3.59
CA GLU A 131 19.30 -2.53 -3.44
C GLU A 131 19.73 -2.83 -2.01
N HIS A 132 19.02 -2.29 -1.01
CA HIS A 132 19.32 -2.49 0.40
C HIS A 132 19.24 -3.96 0.82
N LEU A 133 18.20 -4.67 0.36
CA LEU A 133 18.00 -6.09 0.67
C LEU A 133 18.69 -7.04 -0.32
N ASP A 134 19.41 -6.49 -1.29
CA ASP A 134 19.98 -7.16 -2.46
C ASP A 134 19.02 -8.15 -3.14
N LEU A 135 17.78 -7.73 -3.40
CA LEU A 135 16.79 -8.60 -4.01
C LEU A 135 17.18 -8.93 -5.45
N ARG A 136 17.15 -10.23 -5.79
CA ARG A 136 17.45 -10.79 -7.11
C ARG A 136 16.39 -11.80 -7.47
N ASN A 137 16.18 -12.01 -8.78
CA ASN A 137 15.18 -12.96 -9.27
C ASN A 137 13.80 -12.77 -8.62
N ALA A 138 13.46 -11.51 -8.32
CA ALA A 138 12.28 -11.15 -7.57
C ALA A 138 11.07 -11.03 -8.50
N VAL A 139 9.91 -11.48 -8.03
CA VAL A 139 8.63 -11.18 -8.68
C VAL A 139 8.07 -9.91 -8.06
N HIS A 140 7.69 -8.94 -8.89
CA HIS A 140 7.10 -7.69 -8.43
C HIS A 140 5.59 -7.69 -8.69
N ILE A 141 4.79 -7.51 -7.64
CA ILE A 141 3.33 -7.49 -7.72
C ILE A 141 2.84 -6.10 -7.30
N GLY A 142 2.19 -5.40 -8.22
CA GLY A 142 1.65 -4.07 -7.97
C GLY A 142 0.13 -4.03 -8.10
N HIS A 143 -0.53 -3.47 -7.09
CA HIS A 143 -1.96 -3.19 -7.12
C HIS A 143 -2.22 -1.71 -7.39
N SER A 144 -3.14 -1.38 -8.29
CA SER A 144 -3.58 0.01 -8.52
C SER A 144 -2.39 0.93 -8.85
N THR A 145 -2.19 2.01 -8.08
CA THR A 145 -1.01 2.89 -8.17
C THR A 145 0.30 2.13 -8.06
N GLY A 146 0.37 1.09 -7.22
CA GLY A 146 1.55 0.24 -7.09
C GLY A 146 1.87 -0.54 -8.36
N GLY A 147 0.89 -0.80 -9.22
CA GLY A 147 1.15 -1.34 -10.56
C GLY A 147 1.83 -0.34 -11.50
N GLY A 148 1.52 0.95 -11.37
CA GLY A 148 2.26 2.02 -12.05
C GLY A 148 3.70 2.14 -11.55
N GLU A 149 3.89 2.03 -10.24
CA GLU A 149 5.23 1.98 -9.65
C GLU A 149 6.04 0.76 -10.15
N VAL A 150 5.43 -0.42 -10.21
CA VAL A 150 6.05 -1.62 -10.82
C VAL A 150 6.40 -1.37 -12.29
N ALA A 151 5.51 -0.78 -13.08
CA ALA A 151 5.78 -0.45 -14.48
C ALA A 151 7.03 0.45 -14.62
N ARG A 152 7.09 1.54 -13.86
CA ARG A 152 8.22 2.47 -13.87
C ARG A 152 9.51 1.81 -13.36
N TYR A 153 9.43 1.06 -12.26
CA TYR A 153 10.56 0.36 -11.65
C TYR A 153 11.16 -0.69 -12.60
N VAL A 154 10.33 -1.58 -13.14
CA VAL A 154 10.78 -2.64 -14.05
C VAL A 154 11.46 -2.04 -15.28
N ALA A 155 10.86 -1.01 -15.88
CA ALA A 155 11.38 -0.38 -17.08
C ALA A 155 12.72 0.34 -16.84
N ARG A 156 12.87 1.06 -15.71
CA ARG A 156 14.02 1.94 -15.48
C ARG A 156 15.13 1.37 -14.61
N TYR A 157 14.81 0.41 -13.74
CA TYR A 157 15.74 -0.12 -12.73
C TYR A 157 15.81 -1.65 -12.78
N GLY A 158 14.70 -2.32 -12.48
CA GLY A 158 14.71 -3.74 -12.16
C GLY A 158 15.18 -4.65 -13.29
N GLN A 159 14.63 -4.48 -14.51
CA GLN A 159 15.06 -5.26 -15.68
C GLN A 159 16.45 -4.85 -16.17
N PRO A 160 16.81 -3.56 -16.32
CA PRO A 160 18.18 -3.15 -16.66
C PRO A 160 19.25 -3.69 -15.70
N GLN A 161 18.93 -3.85 -14.42
CA GLN A 161 19.83 -4.41 -13.41
C GLN A 161 19.78 -5.94 -13.30
N GLY A 162 18.93 -6.62 -14.08
CA GLY A 162 18.76 -8.08 -14.02
C GLY A 162 18.19 -8.60 -12.70
N ARG A 163 17.36 -7.80 -12.00
CA ARG A 163 16.80 -8.14 -10.68
C ARG A 163 15.39 -8.72 -10.73
N VAL A 164 14.66 -8.50 -11.82
CA VAL A 164 13.24 -8.88 -11.96
C VAL A 164 13.10 -10.20 -12.71
N ALA A 165 12.40 -11.15 -12.10
CA ALA A 165 12.04 -12.42 -12.73
C ALA A 165 10.73 -12.31 -13.52
N LYS A 166 9.69 -11.75 -12.89
CA LYS A 166 8.34 -11.57 -13.45
C LYS A 166 7.69 -10.33 -12.86
N ALA A 167 6.68 -9.81 -13.54
CA ALA A 167 5.84 -8.72 -13.05
C ALA A 167 4.36 -9.15 -13.02
N ILE A 168 3.59 -8.63 -12.07
CA ILE A 168 2.15 -8.82 -11.98
C ILE A 168 1.50 -7.45 -11.74
N LEU A 169 0.60 -7.07 -12.64
CA LEU A 169 -0.17 -5.83 -12.59
C LEU A 169 -1.62 -6.19 -12.25
N VAL A 170 -2.07 -5.80 -11.05
CA VAL A 170 -3.41 -6.09 -10.53
C VAL A 170 -4.24 -4.81 -10.43
N SER A 171 -5.28 -4.68 -11.26
CA SER A 171 -6.14 -3.48 -11.30
C SER A 171 -5.34 -2.18 -11.41
N SER A 172 -4.28 -2.21 -12.20
CA SER A 172 -3.22 -1.17 -12.22
C SER A 172 -3.55 0.03 -13.09
N VAL A 173 -3.02 1.20 -12.73
CA VAL A 173 -3.28 2.49 -13.42
C VAL A 173 -2.71 2.69 -14.83
N PRO A 174 -1.61 2.03 -15.28
CA PRO A 174 -1.10 2.22 -16.63
C PRO A 174 -2.12 1.83 -17.72
N PRO A 175 -2.02 2.35 -18.95
CA PRO A 175 -0.95 3.23 -19.45
C PRO A 175 -1.06 4.68 -18.97
N ILE A 176 -2.29 5.22 -18.90
CA ILE A 176 -2.60 6.55 -18.37
C ILE A 176 -4.11 6.58 -18.07
N MET A 177 -4.54 7.16 -16.94
CA MET A 177 -5.98 7.18 -16.61
C MET A 177 -6.69 8.42 -17.13
N VAL A 178 -6.03 9.57 -17.14
CA VAL A 178 -6.65 10.83 -17.53
C VAL A 178 -6.90 10.87 -19.04
N LYS A 179 -8.04 11.46 -19.40
CA LYS A 179 -8.36 11.78 -20.79
C LYS A 179 -7.35 12.77 -21.36
N THR A 180 -6.76 12.43 -22.49
CA THR A 180 -5.87 13.30 -23.28
C THR A 180 -6.22 13.19 -24.77
N GLU A 181 -5.51 13.91 -25.63
CA GLU A 181 -5.63 13.71 -27.08
C GLU A 181 -5.17 12.31 -27.52
N SER A 182 -4.14 11.76 -26.86
CA SER A 182 -3.62 10.42 -27.10
C SER A 182 -4.38 9.32 -26.35
N ASN A 183 -5.17 9.67 -25.33
CA ASN A 183 -6.08 8.79 -24.61
C ASN A 183 -7.53 9.38 -24.57
N PRO A 184 -8.30 9.29 -25.67
CA PRO A 184 -9.63 9.91 -25.74
C PRO A 184 -10.69 9.20 -24.89
N ASP A 185 -10.48 7.93 -24.55
CA ASP A 185 -11.40 7.11 -23.73
C ASP A 185 -11.10 7.22 -22.23
N GLY A 186 -10.04 7.96 -21.87
CA GLY A 186 -9.65 8.21 -20.49
C GLY A 186 -10.69 8.95 -19.67
N THR A 187 -10.47 8.91 -18.36
CA THR A 187 -11.33 9.56 -17.37
C THR A 187 -11.14 11.08 -17.40
N PRO A 188 -12.20 11.89 -17.46
CA PRO A 188 -12.08 13.35 -17.45
C PRO A 188 -11.33 13.88 -16.21
N ILE A 189 -10.46 14.87 -16.40
CA ILE A 189 -9.66 15.49 -15.31
C ILE A 189 -10.51 15.99 -14.13
N ALA A 190 -11.77 16.37 -14.39
CA ALA A 190 -12.72 16.81 -13.37
C ALA A 190 -12.96 15.74 -12.28
N VAL A 191 -12.88 14.44 -12.61
CA VAL A 191 -13.02 13.36 -11.61
C VAL A 191 -11.86 13.39 -10.61
N PHE A 192 -10.62 13.50 -11.11
CA PHE A 192 -9.43 13.55 -10.27
C PHE A 192 -9.34 14.87 -9.48
N ASN A 193 -9.77 15.99 -10.06
CA ASN A 193 -9.92 17.25 -9.34
C ASN A 193 -10.97 17.13 -8.22
N GLY A 194 -12.08 16.43 -8.47
CA GLY A 194 -13.06 16.12 -7.41
C GLY A 194 -12.47 15.32 -6.26
N TYR A 195 -11.59 14.34 -6.53
CA TYR A 195 -10.88 13.61 -5.46
C TYR A 195 -9.92 14.51 -4.68
N ARG A 196 -9.20 15.40 -5.37
CA ARG A 196 -8.33 16.40 -4.73
C ARG A 196 -9.13 17.33 -3.82
N GLU A 197 -10.25 17.84 -4.30
CA GLU A 197 -11.15 18.71 -3.55
C GLU A 197 -11.74 18.00 -2.33
N ALA A 198 -12.26 16.77 -2.49
CA ALA A 198 -12.82 16.00 -1.40
C ALA A 198 -11.78 15.67 -0.32
N LEU A 199 -10.56 15.28 -0.72
CA LEU A 199 -9.44 15.03 0.19
C LEU A 199 -9.06 16.31 0.95
N ALA A 200 -8.89 17.43 0.24
CA ALA A 200 -8.53 18.70 0.86
C ALA A 200 -9.61 19.24 1.81
N ALA A 201 -10.89 19.02 1.48
CA ALA A 201 -12.02 19.48 2.27
C ALA A 201 -12.25 18.61 3.53
N ASN A 202 -12.27 17.29 3.38
CA ASN A 202 -12.51 16.36 4.48
C ASN A 202 -11.97 14.95 4.17
N ARG A 203 -10.64 14.81 4.20
CA ARG A 203 -9.95 13.52 3.99
C ARG A 203 -10.52 12.38 4.84
N ALA A 204 -10.82 12.64 6.12
CA ALA A 204 -11.26 11.60 7.04
C ALA A 204 -12.60 10.96 6.61
N GLN A 205 -13.56 11.78 6.16
CA GLN A 205 -14.83 11.26 5.65
C GLN A 205 -14.68 10.68 4.25
N PHE A 206 -13.97 11.39 3.35
CA PHE A 206 -13.74 10.93 1.99
C PHE A 206 -13.14 9.51 1.94
N TYR A 207 -12.24 9.19 2.87
CA TYR A 207 -11.64 7.87 2.98
C TYR A 207 -12.62 6.76 3.40
N LEU A 208 -13.59 7.07 4.26
CA LEU A 208 -14.69 6.14 4.53
C LEU A 208 -15.57 5.97 3.30
N ASP A 209 -15.87 7.05 2.58
CA ASP A 209 -16.77 7.04 1.42
C ASP A 209 -16.20 6.19 0.27
N VAL A 210 -14.89 6.30 0.00
CA VAL A 210 -14.21 5.49 -1.02
C VAL A 210 -14.24 4.00 -0.65
N ALA A 211 -13.88 3.65 0.58
CA ALA A 211 -13.81 2.25 1.03
C ALA A 211 -15.19 1.60 1.15
N SER A 212 -16.19 2.34 1.65
CA SER A 212 -17.56 1.85 1.82
C SER A 212 -18.36 1.78 0.51
N GLY A 213 -17.88 2.45 -0.54
CA GLY A 213 -18.54 2.51 -1.84
C GLY A 213 -17.78 1.78 -2.95
N PRO A 214 -17.09 2.52 -3.83
CA PRO A 214 -16.59 2.00 -5.10
C PRO A 214 -15.39 1.04 -4.97
N PHE A 215 -14.55 1.17 -3.93
CA PHE A 215 -13.27 0.45 -3.89
C PHE A 215 -13.46 -1.08 -3.82
N TYR A 216 -14.36 -1.56 -2.96
CA TYR A 216 -14.65 -2.99 -2.78
C TYR A 216 -15.97 -3.42 -3.44
N GLY A 217 -16.61 -2.53 -4.23
CA GLY A 217 -17.93 -2.80 -4.81
C GLY A 217 -19.05 -2.91 -3.76
N PHE A 218 -18.83 -2.35 -2.56
CA PHE A 218 -19.78 -2.37 -1.45
C PHE A 218 -21.03 -1.51 -1.72
N ASN A 219 -20.98 -0.63 -2.72
CA ASN A 219 -22.15 0.07 -3.25
C ASN A 219 -23.01 -0.77 -4.23
N ARG A 220 -22.61 -2.00 -4.59
CA ARG A 220 -23.39 -2.87 -5.49
C ARG A 220 -24.56 -3.53 -4.74
N PRO A 221 -25.73 -3.70 -5.38
CA PRO A 221 -26.85 -4.42 -4.79
C PRO A 221 -26.45 -5.84 -4.36
N GLY A 222 -26.72 -6.19 -3.11
CA GLY A 222 -26.42 -7.53 -2.56
C GLY A 222 -24.95 -7.75 -2.17
N ALA A 223 -24.09 -6.73 -2.23
CA ALA A 223 -22.71 -6.84 -1.79
C ALA A 223 -22.64 -7.20 -0.28
N LYS A 224 -21.76 -8.14 0.07
CA LYS A 224 -21.48 -8.50 1.46
C LYS A 224 -20.47 -7.52 2.04
N ILE A 225 -20.97 -6.55 2.80
CA ILE A 225 -20.17 -5.50 3.43
C ILE A 225 -19.28 -6.11 4.52
N SER A 226 -18.01 -5.66 4.57
CA SER A 226 -17.07 -6.01 5.62
C SER A 226 -16.57 -4.75 6.31
N GLN A 227 -17.07 -4.48 7.52
CA GLN A 227 -16.69 -3.27 8.26
C GLN A 227 -15.20 -3.23 8.58
N GLY A 228 -14.61 -4.37 8.97
CA GLY A 228 -13.17 -4.43 9.27
C GLY A 228 -12.29 -4.10 8.06
N VAL A 229 -12.75 -4.42 6.84
CA VAL A 229 -12.05 -4.04 5.60
C VAL A 229 -12.14 -2.53 5.36
N ILE A 230 -13.32 -1.94 5.56
CA ILE A 230 -13.53 -0.49 5.44
C ILE A 230 -12.65 0.25 6.46
N ASP A 231 -12.68 -0.17 7.72
CA ASP A 231 -11.94 0.45 8.81
C ASP A 231 -10.42 0.33 8.59
N ASN A 232 -9.94 -0.81 8.06
CA ASN A 232 -8.52 -0.99 7.77
C ASN A 232 -8.06 -0.15 6.58
N TRP A 233 -8.87 -0.02 5.52
CA TRP A 233 -8.59 0.89 4.40
C TRP A 233 -8.45 2.34 4.91
N TRP A 234 -9.43 2.77 5.73
CA TRP A 234 -9.45 4.10 6.33
C TRP A 234 -8.23 4.33 7.24
N ARG A 235 -7.92 3.38 8.12
CA ARG A 235 -6.78 3.46 9.05
C ARG A 235 -5.48 3.70 8.29
N GLN A 236 -5.20 2.91 7.27
CA GLN A 236 -3.99 3.04 6.46
C GLN A 236 -3.90 4.43 5.81
N GLY A 237 -5.00 4.90 5.20
CA GLY A 237 -5.05 6.23 4.59
C GLY A 237 -4.84 7.36 5.60
N MET A 238 -5.36 7.22 6.82
CA MET A 238 -5.23 8.27 7.83
C MET A 238 -3.83 8.37 8.44
N GLU A 239 -3.04 7.30 8.40
CA GLU A 239 -1.67 7.26 8.88
C GLU A 239 -0.69 8.01 7.95
N GLY A 240 -0.97 8.03 6.64
CA GLY A 240 -0.15 8.73 5.66
C GLY A 240 -0.33 10.26 5.61
N GLY A 241 0.56 10.92 4.87
CA GLY A 241 0.61 12.37 4.70
C GLY A 241 -0.46 12.89 3.74
N ALA A 242 -1.27 13.87 4.17
CA ALA A 242 -2.34 14.41 3.35
C ALA A 242 -1.83 15.05 2.05
N LYS A 243 -0.69 15.76 2.10
CA LYS A 243 -0.05 16.33 0.91
C LYS A 243 0.41 15.24 -0.05
N ASN A 244 1.06 14.18 0.45
CA ASN A 244 1.52 13.05 -0.37
C ASN A 244 0.36 12.36 -1.06
N HIS A 245 -0.76 12.18 -0.35
CA HIS A 245 -1.95 11.58 -0.93
C HIS A 245 -2.61 12.51 -1.96
N TYR A 246 -2.64 13.82 -1.71
CA TYR A 246 -3.15 14.82 -2.66
C TYR A 246 -2.35 14.86 -3.97
N ASP A 247 -1.02 14.97 -3.86
CA ASP A 247 -0.11 14.98 -5.01
C ASP A 247 -0.11 13.61 -5.71
N GLY A 248 -0.24 12.54 -4.93
CA GLY A 248 -0.35 11.17 -5.42
C GLY A 248 -1.50 10.97 -6.40
N ILE A 249 -2.59 11.75 -6.30
CA ILE A 249 -3.68 11.74 -7.29
C ILE A 249 -3.16 12.11 -8.68
N LYS A 250 -2.31 13.14 -8.78
CA LYS A 250 -1.66 13.48 -10.04
C LYS A 250 -0.76 12.36 -10.51
N ALA A 251 0.07 11.84 -9.60
CA ALA A 251 1.05 10.80 -9.94
C ALA A 251 0.40 9.57 -10.57
N PHE A 252 -0.71 9.07 -10.02
CA PHE A 252 -1.34 7.86 -10.55
C PHE A 252 -2.25 8.11 -11.76
N SER A 253 -2.87 9.29 -11.87
CA SER A 253 -3.88 9.53 -12.91
C SER A 253 -3.33 10.18 -14.17
N GLU A 254 -2.31 11.04 -14.06
CA GLU A 254 -1.81 11.89 -15.14
C GLU A 254 -0.45 11.43 -15.70
N THR A 255 0.18 10.42 -15.10
CA THR A 255 1.47 9.91 -15.60
C THR A 255 1.26 8.96 -16.76
N ASP A 256 1.79 9.30 -17.93
CA ASP A 256 1.86 8.39 -19.07
C ASP A 256 3.00 7.37 -18.87
N GLN A 257 2.62 6.10 -18.86
CA GLN A 257 3.51 4.95 -18.70
C GLN A 257 3.50 4.02 -19.92
N THR A 258 2.97 4.50 -21.06
CA THR A 258 2.90 3.74 -22.31
C THR A 258 4.28 3.20 -22.72
N ASP A 259 5.32 4.02 -22.62
CA ASP A 259 6.68 3.60 -23.00
C ASP A 259 7.35 2.71 -21.94
N ASP A 260 6.99 2.86 -20.66
CA ASP A 260 7.41 1.92 -19.61
C ASP A 260 6.89 0.51 -19.93
N LEU A 261 5.59 0.38 -20.28
CA LEU A 261 4.96 -0.90 -20.64
C LEU A 261 5.58 -1.52 -21.90
N LYS A 262 5.86 -0.71 -22.94
CA LYS A 262 6.54 -1.20 -24.16
C LYS A 262 7.98 -1.67 -23.89
N ALA A 263 8.62 -1.21 -22.81
CA ALA A 263 9.97 -1.60 -22.43
C ALA A 263 10.04 -2.98 -21.76
N PHE A 264 8.92 -3.51 -21.27
CA PHE A 264 8.87 -4.81 -20.61
C PHE A 264 9.35 -5.95 -21.51
N ARG A 265 10.24 -6.79 -20.97
CA ARG A 265 10.72 -8.04 -21.59
C ARG A 265 10.54 -9.24 -20.67
N VAL A 266 10.29 -9.02 -19.38
CA VAL A 266 9.98 -10.08 -18.41
C VAL A 266 8.54 -10.59 -18.59
N PRO A 267 8.27 -11.88 -18.31
CA PRO A 267 6.90 -12.40 -18.31
C PRO A 267 6.03 -11.59 -17.35
N THR A 268 4.86 -11.19 -17.84
CA THR A 268 3.96 -10.32 -17.08
C THR A 268 2.53 -10.85 -17.03
N LEU A 269 1.95 -10.93 -15.83
CA LEU A 269 0.52 -11.15 -15.66
C LEU A 269 -0.18 -9.79 -15.52
N VAL A 270 -1.16 -9.54 -16.37
CA VAL A 270 -2.08 -8.42 -16.25
C VAL A 270 -3.42 -8.96 -15.81
N THR A 271 -3.95 -8.48 -14.69
CA THR A 271 -5.21 -8.99 -14.15
C THR A 271 -6.06 -7.95 -13.48
N GLN A 272 -7.37 -8.03 -13.67
CA GLN A 272 -8.31 -7.01 -13.20
C GLN A 272 -9.75 -7.55 -13.14
N GLY A 273 -10.57 -6.96 -12.28
CA GLY A 273 -12.02 -7.17 -12.28
C GLY A 273 -12.74 -6.38 -13.38
N THR A 274 -13.77 -6.95 -13.99
CA THR A 274 -14.54 -6.26 -15.06
C THR A 274 -15.51 -5.20 -14.53
N ASP A 275 -15.78 -5.20 -13.22
CA ASP A 275 -16.64 -4.22 -12.53
C ASP A 275 -15.84 -3.27 -11.61
N ASP A 276 -14.59 -3.03 -11.96
CA ASP A 276 -13.72 -2.06 -11.29
C ASP A 276 -14.25 -0.63 -11.48
N GLN A 277 -14.67 0.01 -10.37
CA GLN A 277 -15.22 1.37 -10.35
C GLN A 277 -14.17 2.46 -10.12
N VAL A 278 -12.90 2.08 -9.97
CA VAL A 278 -11.79 3.02 -9.70
C VAL A 278 -10.89 3.14 -10.92
N VAL A 279 -10.48 2.00 -11.48
CA VAL A 279 -9.63 1.93 -12.68
C VAL A 279 -10.41 1.22 -13.78
N PRO A 280 -10.89 1.94 -14.83
CA PRO A 280 -11.67 1.31 -15.89
C PRO A 280 -10.85 0.26 -16.68
N TYR A 281 -11.20 -1.02 -16.58
CA TYR A 281 -10.38 -2.12 -17.13
C TYR A 281 -10.13 -2.02 -18.65
N LYS A 282 -11.08 -1.43 -19.40
CA LYS A 282 -10.97 -1.22 -20.85
C LYS A 282 -9.89 -0.21 -21.22
N ASP A 283 -9.66 0.78 -20.37
CA ASP A 283 -8.65 1.82 -20.53
C ASP A 283 -7.38 1.53 -19.69
N ALA A 284 -7.28 0.32 -19.13
CA ALA A 284 -6.17 -0.11 -18.29
C ALA A 284 -5.65 -1.48 -18.72
N SER A 285 -6.11 -2.58 -18.09
CA SER A 285 -5.60 -3.94 -18.33
C SER A 285 -5.64 -4.39 -19.79
N LEU A 286 -6.67 -4.01 -20.56
CA LEU A 286 -6.72 -4.35 -22.00
C LEU A 286 -5.59 -3.66 -22.78
N LEU A 287 -5.28 -2.41 -22.45
CA LEU A 287 -4.19 -1.66 -23.08
C LEU A 287 -2.82 -2.14 -22.59
N GLN A 288 -2.68 -2.44 -21.29
CA GLN A 288 -1.46 -3.03 -20.73
C GLN A 288 -1.08 -4.33 -21.44
N HIS A 289 -2.05 -5.25 -21.60
CA HIS A 289 -1.83 -6.51 -22.32
C HIS A 289 -1.43 -6.29 -23.78
N LYS A 290 -2.05 -5.30 -24.45
CA LYS A 290 -1.71 -4.94 -25.83
C LYS A 290 -0.30 -4.37 -25.96
N LEU A 291 0.18 -3.61 -24.96
CA LEU A 291 1.48 -2.92 -25.01
C LEU A 291 2.66 -3.79 -24.56
N ILE A 292 2.43 -4.72 -23.62
CA ILE A 292 3.46 -5.61 -23.09
C ILE A 292 3.58 -6.86 -23.97
N LYS A 293 4.76 -7.04 -24.57
CA LYS A 293 5.02 -8.12 -25.55
C LYS A 293 4.82 -9.52 -24.99
N ASP A 294 5.28 -9.75 -23.75
CA ASP A 294 5.19 -11.04 -23.06
C ASP A 294 4.23 -10.93 -21.88
N SER A 295 2.94 -10.81 -22.20
CA SER A 295 1.90 -10.70 -21.17
C SER A 295 0.78 -11.72 -21.33
N VAL A 296 0.27 -12.15 -20.19
CA VAL A 296 -0.96 -12.94 -20.06
C VAL A 296 -2.03 -12.04 -19.44
N LEU A 297 -3.23 -12.02 -20.02
CA LEU A 297 -4.37 -11.30 -19.47
C LEU A 297 -5.31 -12.26 -18.74
N LYS A 298 -5.70 -11.92 -17.52
CA LYS A 298 -6.75 -12.63 -16.77
C LYS A 298 -7.76 -11.64 -16.19
N LEU A 299 -9.00 -11.68 -16.69
CA LEU A 299 -10.08 -10.86 -16.18
C LEU A 299 -10.99 -11.67 -15.25
N TYR A 300 -11.46 -11.04 -14.17
CA TYR A 300 -12.43 -11.62 -13.25
C TYR A 300 -13.78 -10.93 -13.42
N ASP A 301 -14.80 -11.69 -13.82
CA ASP A 301 -16.10 -11.11 -14.11
C ASP A 301 -16.79 -10.61 -12.83
N GLY A 302 -17.24 -9.35 -12.83
CA GLY A 302 -17.94 -8.72 -11.71
C GLY A 302 -17.07 -8.33 -10.52
N TYR A 303 -15.75 -8.53 -10.58
CA TYR A 303 -14.88 -8.26 -9.44
C TYR A 303 -14.57 -6.76 -9.29
N PRO A 304 -14.42 -6.26 -8.04
CA PRO A 304 -14.17 -4.85 -7.76
C PRO A 304 -12.67 -4.50 -7.84
N HIS A 305 -12.34 -3.23 -7.56
CA HIS A 305 -10.95 -2.75 -7.54
C HIS A 305 -10.11 -3.44 -6.45
N GLY A 306 -10.64 -3.51 -5.22
CA GLY A 306 -10.03 -4.16 -4.05
C GLY A 306 -10.19 -5.67 -4.02
N MET A 307 -10.26 -6.32 -5.19
CA MET A 307 -10.52 -7.76 -5.31
C MET A 307 -9.50 -8.64 -4.58
N LEU A 308 -8.25 -8.19 -4.41
CA LEU A 308 -7.22 -8.90 -3.65
C LEU A 308 -7.61 -9.13 -2.18
N THR A 309 -8.42 -8.25 -1.60
CA THR A 309 -8.89 -8.37 -0.22
C THR A 309 -10.15 -9.23 -0.13
N VAL A 310 -11.14 -8.96 -0.99
CA VAL A 310 -12.47 -9.58 -0.88
C VAL A 310 -12.62 -10.91 -1.64
N HIS A 311 -11.67 -11.25 -2.51
CA HIS A 311 -11.63 -12.51 -3.30
C HIS A 311 -10.23 -13.17 -3.28
N ALA A 312 -9.51 -13.04 -2.16
CA ALA A 312 -8.15 -13.54 -2.02
C ALA A 312 -8.04 -15.07 -2.23
N ASP A 313 -9.07 -15.81 -1.85
CA ASP A 313 -9.18 -17.27 -2.01
C ASP A 313 -9.17 -17.72 -3.47
N VAL A 314 -9.67 -16.88 -4.38
CA VAL A 314 -9.63 -17.12 -5.82
C VAL A 314 -8.35 -16.59 -6.45
N ILE A 315 -7.95 -15.38 -6.08
CA ILE A 315 -6.85 -14.68 -6.76
C ILE A 315 -5.48 -15.23 -6.37
N ASN A 316 -5.25 -15.56 -5.09
CA ASN A 316 -3.94 -16.00 -4.64
C ASN A 316 -3.45 -17.29 -5.35
N PRO A 317 -4.28 -18.34 -5.53
CA PRO A 317 -3.90 -19.51 -6.34
C PRO A 317 -3.54 -19.16 -7.78
N ASP A 318 -4.24 -18.22 -8.41
CA ASP A 318 -3.99 -17.80 -9.78
C ASP A 318 -2.66 -17.05 -9.92
N LEU A 319 -2.36 -16.15 -8.97
CA LEU A 319 -1.06 -15.49 -8.90
C LEU A 319 0.06 -16.51 -8.70
N LEU A 320 -0.12 -17.47 -7.79
CA LEU A 320 0.86 -18.53 -7.54
C LEU A 320 1.11 -19.40 -8.78
N ALA A 321 0.07 -19.74 -9.52
CA ALA A 321 0.18 -20.52 -10.75
C ALA A 321 1.07 -19.80 -11.78
N PHE A 322 0.84 -18.50 -11.98
CA PHE A 322 1.69 -17.68 -12.86
C PHE A 322 3.13 -17.55 -12.35
N ILE A 323 3.35 -17.44 -11.04
CA ILE A 323 4.70 -17.34 -10.48
C ILE A 323 5.47 -18.65 -10.71
N LYS A 324 4.82 -19.81 -10.58
CA LYS A 324 5.45 -21.14 -10.76
C LYS A 324 5.69 -21.55 -12.21
N GLY A 325 4.82 -21.14 -13.15
CA GLY A 325 4.89 -21.52 -14.57
C GLY A 325 5.87 -20.67 -15.35
#